data_AF-A0A352CBP1-F1
#
_entry.id   AF-A0A352CBP1-F1
#
_cell.length_a   1.000
_cell.length_b   1.000
_cell.length_c   1.000
_cell.angle_alpha   90.00
_cell.angle_beta   90.00
_cell.angle_gamma   90.00
#
_symmetry.space_group_name_H-M   'P 1'
#
loop_
_entity.id
_entity.type
_entity.pdbx_description
1 polymer ?
#
loop_
_entity_poly.entity_id
_entity_poly.type
_entity_poly.pdbx_seq_one_letter_code
_entity_poly.pdbx_strand_id
1 'polypeptide(L)'
;MPAADVAIQIKSALHELQKTNLKDPSLGEVLDLAQRLTDAMQAFFGSLDRSVYSELRYIAQYIQRTRDEISELRPNDIREARIPSAGAELEAIVKHTEDATNTIMACAEKILSCDPNKPEEYTEAVQAHTMLIFEACSFQDITGQRVRKVVDTLKHIESRVGRFAQVMGVNDAPPPETPEEKRKRDLLLNGPALGGPETAQDDIDALFASGGGPASQDDIDALFN
;
A
#
# COMPACT_ATOMS: atom_id res chain seq x y z
N MET A 1 -23.44 33.05 17.75
CA MET A 1 -24.66 32.25 17.58
C MET A 1 -24.47 31.39 16.34
N PRO A 2 -24.72 30.07 16.39
CA PRO A 2 -24.68 29.22 15.22
C PRO A 2 -25.66 29.71 14.14
N ALA A 3 -25.33 29.51 12.87
CA ALA A 3 -26.14 29.97 11.73
C ALA A 3 -27.60 29.46 11.79
N ALA A 4 -27.82 28.31 12.43
CA ALA A 4 -29.15 27.75 12.68
C ALA A 4 -30.04 28.67 13.55
N ASP A 5 -29.49 29.32 14.58
CA ASP A 5 -30.26 30.18 15.47
C ASP A 5 -30.70 31.48 14.78
N VAL A 6 -29.84 32.01 13.91
CA VAL A 6 -30.13 33.21 13.11
C VAL A 6 -31.19 32.90 12.04
N ALA A 7 -31.09 31.74 11.39
CA ALA A 7 -32.11 31.28 10.45
C ALA A 7 -33.47 31.06 11.12
N ILE A 8 -33.50 30.53 12.36
CA ILE A 8 -34.73 30.38 13.16
C ILE A 8 -35.30 31.76 13.52
N GLN A 9 -34.47 32.72 13.95
CA GLN A 9 -34.92 34.09 14.25
C GLN A 9 -35.51 34.78 13.01
N ILE A 10 -34.86 34.70 11.85
CA ILE A 10 -35.36 35.28 10.60
C ILE A 10 -36.67 34.61 10.18
N LYS A 11 -36.75 33.28 10.26
CA LYS A 11 -37.97 32.54 9.96
C LYS A 11 -39.12 32.93 10.89
N SER A 12 -38.83 33.12 12.18
CA SER A 12 -39.82 33.57 13.16
C SER A 12 -40.28 35.01 12.90
N ALA A 13 -39.36 35.93 12.57
CA ALA A 13 -39.66 37.30 12.21
C ALA A 13 -40.54 37.35 10.95
N LEU A 14 -40.16 36.64 9.88
CA LEU A 14 -40.95 36.56 8.65
C LEU A 14 -42.35 35.99 8.88
N HIS A 15 -42.48 34.98 9.75
CA HIS A 15 -43.77 34.37 10.06
C HIS A 15 -44.69 35.29 10.86
N GLU A 16 -44.14 36.12 11.76
CA GLU A 16 -44.91 37.16 12.45
C GLU A 16 -45.34 38.29 11.52
N LEU A 17 -44.48 38.67 10.55
CA LEU A 17 -44.85 39.63 9.51
C LEU A 17 -45.99 39.10 8.62
N GLN A 18 -45.97 37.80 8.28
CA GLN A 18 -46.99 37.15 7.45
C GLN A 18 -48.36 37.06 8.14
N LYS A 19 -48.41 37.06 9.47
CA LYS A 19 -49.67 37.09 10.26
C LYS A 19 -50.27 38.49 10.39
N THR A 20 -49.52 39.54 10.06
CA THR A 20 -49.98 40.92 10.19
C THR A 20 -50.98 41.21 9.06
N ASN A 21 -52.26 41.40 9.39
CA ASN A 21 -53.33 41.54 8.40
C ASN A 21 -53.37 42.97 7.84
N LEU A 22 -52.66 43.20 6.72
CA LEU A 22 -52.45 44.50 6.07
C LEU A 22 -53.63 44.94 5.19
N LYS A 23 -54.87 44.95 5.71
CA LYS A 23 -56.04 45.37 4.92
C LYS A 23 -56.11 46.89 4.69
N ASP A 24 -55.47 47.70 5.54
CA ASP A 24 -55.33 49.16 5.37
C ASP A 24 -54.18 49.71 6.25
N PRO A 25 -52.91 49.45 5.90
CA PRO A 25 -51.78 49.72 6.79
C PRO A 25 -51.48 51.21 6.89
N SER A 26 -51.26 51.67 8.12
CA SER A 26 -50.71 53.00 8.37
C SER A 26 -49.26 53.09 7.89
N LEU A 27 -48.82 54.28 7.48
CA LEU A 27 -47.44 54.52 7.06
C LEU A 27 -46.41 54.08 8.13
N GLY A 28 -46.77 54.19 9.41
CA GLY A 28 -45.94 53.73 10.53
C GLY A 28 -45.75 52.21 10.57
N GLU A 29 -46.77 51.43 10.24
CA GLU A 29 -46.69 49.95 10.20
C GLU A 29 -45.82 49.46 9.05
N VAL A 30 -45.88 50.14 7.89
CA VAL A 30 -45.02 49.84 6.73
C VAL A 30 -43.55 50.16 7.04
N LEU A 31 -43.29 51.27 7.74
CA LEU A 31 -41.93 51.65 8.14
C LEU A 31 -41.36 50.71 9.21
N ASP A 32 -42.17 50.29 10.20
CA ASP A 32 -41.76 49.30 11.21
C ASP A 32 -41.45 47.94 10.56
N LEU A 33 -42.29 47.50 9.61
CA LEU A 33 -42.05 46.30 8.82
C LEU A 33 -40.74 46.37 8.02
N ALA A 34 -40.49 47.50 7.33
CA ALA A 34 -39.27 47.71 6.56
C ALA A 34 -38.02 47.73 7.45
N GLN A 35 -38.12 48.31 8.65
CA GLN A 35 -37.02 48.34 9.61
C GLN A 35 -36.71 46.93 10.16
N ARG A 36 -37.74 46.16 10.54
CA ARG A 36 -37.58 44.76 10.97
C ARG A 36 -36.97 43.87 9.90
N LEU A 37 -37.37 44.05 8.64
CA LEU A 37 -36.76 43.33 7.51
C LEU A 37 -35.29 43.73 7.32
N THR A 38 -34.97 45.02 7.48
CA THR A 38 -33.59 45.52 7.38
C THR A 38 -32.71 44.94 8.50
N ASP A 39 -33.18 44.93 9.73
CA ASP A 39 -32.48 44.34 10.89
C ASP A 39 -32.27 42.83 10.72
N ALA A 40 -33.29 42.11 10.25
CA ALA A 40 -33.21 40.69 9.95
C ALA A 40 -32.22 40.38 8.82
N MET A 41 -32.20 41.20 7.77
CA MET A 41 -31.23 41.09 6.66
C MET A 41 -29.79 41.35 7.14
N GLN A 42 -29.56 42.39 7.96
CA GLN A 42 -28.24 42.66 8.54
C GLN A 42 -27.75 41.50 9.42
N ALA A 43 -28.62 40.93 10.25
CA ALA A 43 -28.31 39.76 11.06
C ALA A 43 -28.00 38.53 10.19
N PHE A 44 -28.78 38.30 9.12
CA PHE A 44 -28.55 37.22 8.17
C PHE A 44 -27.18 37.31 7.50
N PHE A 45 -26.88 38.45 6.86
CA PHE A 45 -25.61 38.64 6.15
C PHE A 45 -24.42 38.59 7.09
N GLY A 46 -24.52 39.17 8.30
CA GLY A 46 -23.45 39.06 9.31
C GLY A 46 -23.19 37.62 9.75
N SER A 47 -24.22 36.77 9.81
CA SER A 47 -24.07 35.34 10.12
C SER A 47 -23.48 34.56 8.96
N LEU A 48 -23.88 34.88 7.73
CA LEU A 48 -23.44 34.22 6.51
C LEU A 48 -21.97 34.54 6.22
N ASP A 49 -21.59 35.81 6.36
CA ASP A 49 -20.19 36.25 6.31
C ASP A 49 -19.35 35.48 7.34
N ARG A 50 -19.78 35.44 8.60
CA ARG A 50 -19.02 34.74 9.64
C ARG A 50 -18.87 33.23 9.35
N SER A 51 -19.91 32.59 8.81
CA SER A 51 -19.88 31.19 8.40
C SER A 51 -18.89 30.97 7.25
N VAL A 52 -19.02 31.75 6.18
CA VAL A 52 -18.15 31.68 5.00
C VAL A 52 -16.70 31.96 5.37
N TYR A 53 -16.43 33.00 6.19
CA TYR A 53 -15.09 33.28 6.70
C TYR A 53 -14.54 32.12 7.54
N SER A 54 -15.37 31.45 8.33
CA SER A 54 -14.94 30.29 9.12
C SER A 54 -14.61 29.08 8.25
N GLU A 55 -15.41 28.82 7.21
CA GLU A 55 -15.19 27.72 6.26
C GLU A 55 -13.95 27.97 5.39
N LEU A 56 -13.78 29.18 4.86
CA LEU A 56 -12.59 29.56 4.10
C LEU A 56 -11.33 29.48 4.97
N ARG A 57 -11.42 29.90 6.24
CA ARG A 57 -10.31 29.76 7.19
C ARG A 57 -10.00 28.31 7.50
N TYR A 58 -11.03 27.46 7.64
CA TYR A 58 -10.86 26.02 7.82
C TYR A 58 -10.15 25.39 6.61
N ILE A 59 -10.62 25.69 5.38
CA ILE A 59 -9.99 25.21 4.14
C ILE A 59 -8.54 25.71 4.04
N ALA A 60 -8.29 26.99 4.33
CA ALA A 60 -6.93 27.54 4.30
C ALA A 60 -6.01 26.84 5.31
N GLN A 61 -6.49 26.57 6.53
CA GLN A 61 -5.74 25.82 7.54
C GLN A 61 -5.48 24.38 7.11
N TYR A 62 -6.49 23.74 6.50
CA TYR A 62 -6.35 22.39 5.95
C TYR A 62 -5.29 22.34 4.84
N ILE A 63 -5.34 23.28 3.89
CA ILE A 63 -4.33 23.40 2.82
C ILE A 63 -2.92 23.64 3.38
N GLN A 64 -2.78 24.51 4.40
CA GLN A 64 -1.48 24.73 5.03
C GLN A 64 -0.95 23.45 5.68
N ARG A 65 -1.79 22.75 6.45
CA ARG A 65 -1.41 21.48 7.08
C ARG A 65 -1.01 20.43 6.04
N THR A 66 -1.79 20.27 4.97
CA THR A 66 -1.46 19.37 3.87
C THR A 66 -0.13 19.75 3.21
N ARG A 67 0.13 21.05 2.98
CA ARG A 67 1.39 21.50 2.38
C ARG A 67 2.58 21.17 3.29
N ASP A 68 2.43 21.36 4.59
CA ASP A 68 3.50 21.10 5.55
C ASP A 68 3.79 19.58 5.63
N GLU A 69 2.75 18.74 5.62
CA GLU A 69 2.91 17.28 5.57
C GLU A 69 3.54 16.79 4.25
N ILE A 70 3.19 17.39 3.11
CA ILE A 70 3.85 17.14 1.81
C ILE A 70 5.32 17.56 1.86
N SER A 71 5.64 18.67 2.51
CA SER A 71 7.02 19.14 2.67
C SER A 71 7.84 18.14 3.51
N GLU A 72 7.27 17.61 4.58
CA GLU A 72 7.95 16.64 5.46
C GLU A 72 8.22 15.28 4.79
N LEU A 73 7.50 14.90 3.73
CA LEU A 73 7.88 13.76 2.89
C LEU A 73 9.29 13.93 2.30
N ARG A 74 9.69 15.18 2.05
CA ARG A 74 10.90 15.57 1.30
C ARG A 74 10.99 14.79 -0.02
N PRO A 75 10.00 14.90 -0.92
CA PRO A 75 9.95 14.11 -2.15
C PRO A 75 11.17 14.33 -3.05
N ASN A 76 11.75 15.54 -3.05
CA ASN A 76 12.98 15.82 -3.80
C ASN A 76 14.19 15.05 -3.22
N ASP A 77 14.31 14.91 -1.89
CA ASP A 77 15.37 14.09 -1.25
C ASP A 77 15.26 12.62 -1.67
N ILE A 78 14.02 12.11 -1.75
CA ILE A 78 13.76 10.74 -2.18
C ILE A 78 14.18 10.56 -3.64
N ARG A 79 13.75 11.47 -4.53
CA ARG A 79 14.00 11.41 -5.97
C ARG A 79 15.46 11.65 -6.35
N GLU A 80 16.13 12.61 -5.71
CA GLU A 80 17.44 13.11 -6.14
C GLU A 80 18.59 12.42 -5.40
N ALA A 81 18.36 11.87 -4.20
CA ALA A 81 19.42 11.24 -3.41
C ALA A 81 19.12 9.77 -3.06
N ARG A 82 17.97 9.48 -2.45
CA ARG A 82 17.68 8.13 -1.88
C ARG A 82 17.57 7.06 -2.96
N ILE A 83 16.70 7.26 -3.95
CA ILE A 83 16.46 6.29 -5.02
C ILE A 83 17.73 6.11 -5.88
N PRO A 84 18.39 7.19 -6.35
CA PRO A 84 19.64 7.04 -7.10
C PRO A 84 20.74 6.34 -6.31
N SER A 85 20.88 6.64 -5.00
CA SER A 85 21.85 5.95 -4.16
C SER A 85 21.53 4.46 -4.02
N ALA A 86 20.26 4.08 -3.84
CA ALA A 86 19.87 2.67 -3.78
C ALA A 86 20.14 1.95 -5.12
N GLY A 87 19.89 2.61 -6.25
CA GLY A 87 20.23 2.11 -7.57
C GLY A 87 21.74 1.85 -7.73
N ALA A 88 22.57 2.82 -7.33
CA ALA A 88 24.03 2.68 -7.37
C ALA A 88 24.54 1.52 -6.48
N GLU A 89 23.91 1.29 -5.33
CA GLU A 89 24.24 0.13 -4.49
C GLU A 89 23.89 -1.20 -5.16
N LEU A 90 22.73 -1.28 -5.84
CA LEU A 90 22.32 -2.47 -6.60
C LEU A 90 23.25 -2.74 -7.80
N GLU A 91 23.64 -1.72 -8.55
CA GLU A 91 24.61 -1.87 -9.64
C GLU A 91 25.98 -2.35 -9.12
N ALA A 92 26.43 -1.79 -8.00
CA ALA A 92 27.68 -2.22 -7.38
C ALA A 92 27.62 -3.68 -6.89
N ILE A 93 26.47 -4.15 -6.40
CA ILE A 93 26.26 -5.55 -6.07
C ILE A 93 26.46 -6.42 -7.32
N VAL A 94 25.74 -6.12 -8.41
CA VAL A 94 25.84 -6.90 -9.66
C VAL A 94 27.29 -6.99 -10.13
N LYS A 95 27.97 -5.84 -10.21
CA LYS A 95 29.37 -5.79 -10.64
C LYS A 95 30.30 -6.61 -9.74
N HIS A 96 30.21 -6.43 -8.42
CA HIS A 96 31.05 -7.19 -7.48
C HIS A 96 30.77 -8.70 -7.55
N THR A 97 29.51 -9.09 -7.73
CA THR A 97 29.15 -10.51 -7.88
C THR A 97 29.68 -11.10 -9.19
N GLU A 98 29.66 -10.34 -10.28
CA GLU A 98 30.23 -10.74 -11.56
C GLU A 98 31.75 -10.90 -11.47
N ASP A 99 32.45 -9.89 -10.93
CA ASP A 99 33.90 -9.91 -10.75
C ASP A 99 34.37 -11.09 -9.90
N ALA A 100 33.66 -11.37 -8.79
CA ALA A 100 33.97 -12.50 -7.94
C ALA A 100 33.68 -13.85 -8.61
N THR A 101 32.57 -13.95 -9.35
CA THR A 101 32.23 -15.19 -10.08
C THR A 101 33.26 -15.47 -11.17
N ASN A 102 33.69 -14.46 -11.92
CA ASN A 102 34.76 -14.59 -12.90
C ASN A 102 36.08 -15.05 -12.27
N THR A 103 36.42 -14.53 -11.09
CA THR A 103 37.61 -14.93 -10.34
C THR A 103 37.53 -16.39 -9.89
N ILE A 104 36.36 -16.82 -9.39
CA ILE A 104 36.13 -18.21 -8.96
C ILE A 104 36.25 -19.17 -10.14
N MET A 105 35.62 -18.84 -11.28
CA MET A 105 35.72 -19.66 -12.50
C MET A 105 37.15 -19.76 -13.00
N ALA A 106 37.89 -18.65 -13.06
CA ALA A 106 39.29 -18.64 -13.48
C ALA A 106 40.18 -19.50 -12.56
N CYS A 107 39.94 -19.48 -11.24
CA CYS A 107 40.66 -20.35 -10.31
C CYS A 107 40.33 -21.83 -10.53
N ALA A 108 39.05 -22.17 -10.75
CA ALA A 108 38.64 -23.55 -11.03
C ALA A 108 39.24 -24.07 -12.34
N GLU A 109 39.27 -23.25 -13.40
CA GLU A 109 39.93 -23.58 -14.67
C GLU A 109 41.42 -23.85 -14.49
N LYS A 110 42.12 -23.03 -13.69
CA LYS A 110 43.54 -23.23 -13.41
C LYS A 110 43.81 -24.56 -12.71
N ILE A 111 42.99 -24.91 -11.72
CA ILE A 111 43.07 -26.21 -11.03
C ILE A 111 42.88 -27.36 -12.03
N LEU A 112 41.87 -27.29 -12.89
CA LEU A 112 41.58 -28.31 -13.89
C LEU A 112 42.69 -28.46 -14.95
N SER A 113 43.42 -27.39 -15.24
CA SER A 113 44.53 -27.39 -16.22
C SER A 113 45.85 -27.93 -15.69
N CYS A 114 45.96 -28.23 -14.39
CA CYS A 114 47.19 -28.73 -13.79
C CYS A 114 47.45 -30.20 -14.16
N ASP A 115 48.71 -30.56 -14.41
CA ASP A 115 49.09 -31.94 -14.74
C ASP A 115 49.08 -32.82 -13.48
N PRO A 116 48.20 -33.84 -13.39
CA PRO A 116 48.12 -34.72 -12.23
C PRO A 116 49.37 -35.62 -12.07
N ASN A 117 50.22 -35.72 -13.09
CA ASN A 117 51.47 -36.49 -13.00
C ASN A 117 52.58 -35.75 -12.24
N LYS A 118 52.33 -34.49 -11.85
CA LYS A 118 53.24 -33.68 -11.04
C LYS A 118 52.61 -33.32 -9.69
N PRO A 119 52.66 -34.24 -8.70
CA PRO A 119 51.87 -34.13 -7.48
C PRO A 119 52.22 -32.92 -6.61
N GLU A 120 53.49 -32.48 -6.55
CA GLU A 120 53.88 -31.28 -5.80
C GLU A 120 53.30 -30.00 -6.44
N GLU A 121 53.52 -29.79 -7.75
CA GLU A 121 52.97 -28.65 -8.50
C GLU A 121 51.43 -28.62 -8.45
N TYR A 122 50.78 -29.78 -8.58
CA TYR A 122 49.33 -29.92 -8.50
C TYR A 122 48.81 -29.54 -7.10
N THR A 123 49.43 -30.03 -6.03
CA THR A 123 49.01 -29.76 -4.65
C THR A 123 49.14 -28.28 -4.31
N GLU A 124 50.25 -27.65 -4.71
CA GLU A 124 50.48 -26.22 -4.50
C GLU A 124 49.46 -25.37 -5.27
N ALA A 125 49.20 -25.69 -6.53
CA ALA A 125 48.22 -24.98 -7.35
C ALA A 125 46.78 -25.11 -6.78
N VAL A 126 46.39 -26.32 -6.35
CA VAL A 126 45.09 -26.55 -5.70
C VAL A 126 44.96 -25.72 -4.43
N GLN A 127 45.96 -25.72 -3.55
CA GLN A 127 45.92 -24.94 -2.32
C GLN A 127 45.82 -23.44 -2.60
N ALA A 128 46.66 -22.92 -3.49
CA ALA A 128 46.69 -21.49 -3.83
C ALA A 128 45.36 -21.02 -4.44
N HIS A 129 44.84 -21.75 -5.44
CA HIS A 129 43.59 -21.36 -6.12
C HIS A 129 42.35 -21.59 -5.25
N THR A 130 42.34 -22.60 -4.38
CA THR A 130 41.25 -22.78 -3.42
C THR A 130 41.21 -21.63 -2.41
N MET A 131 42.37 -21.12 -1.97
CA MET A 131 42.43 -19.96 -1.09
C MET A 131 41.91 -18.69 -1.77
N LEU A 132 42.26 -18.47 -3.05
CA LEU A 132 41.70 -17.37 -3.85
C LEU A 132 40.18 -17.48 -4.05
N ILE A 133 39.64 -18.70 -4.20
CA ILE A 133 38.19 -18.92 -4.25
C ILE A 133 37.52 -18.49 -2.93
N PHE A 134 38.10 -18.87 -1.79
CA PHE A 134 37.56 -18.44 -0.49
C PHE A 134 37.62 -16.92 -0.30
N GLU A 135 38.71 -16.29 -0.73
CA GLU A 135 38.84 -14.83 -0.72
C GLU A 135 37.80 -14.19 -1.64
N ALA A 136 37.65 -14.68 -2.87
CA ALA A 136 36.66 -14.18 -3.81
C ALA A 136 35.26 -14.26 -3.18
N CYS A 137 34.87 -15.40 -2.61
CA CYS A 137 33.58 -15.62 -1.94
C CYS A 137 33.25 -14.62 -0.82
N SER A 138 34.23 -13.91 -0.26
CA SER A 138 33.98 -12.85 0.72
C SER A 138 33.19 -11.67 0.14
N PHE A 139 33.00 -11.59 -1.19
CA PHE A 139 32.11 -10.64 -1.85
C PHE A 139 30.68 -10.67 -1.28
N GLN A 140 30.25 -11.81 -0.74
CA GLN A 140 28.93 -11.97 -0.15
C GLN A 140 28.70 -11.04 1.04
N ASP A 141 29.71 -10.78 1.87
CA ASP A 141 29.57 -9.87 3.02
C ASP A 141 29.29 -8.44 2.56
N ILE A 142 30.11 -7.94 1.61
CA ILE A 142 29.91 -6.62 1.00
C ILE A 142 28.54 -6.53 0.31
N THR A 143 28.14 -7.60 -0.40
CA THR A 143 26.81 -7.67 -1.03
C THR A 143 25.70 -7.57 0.00
N GLY A 144 25.79 -8.32 1.11
CA GLY A 144 24.81 -8.28 2.20
C GLY A 144 24.69 -6.90 2.85
N GLN A 145 25.82 -6.23 3.06
CA GLN A 145 25.83 -4.85 3.58
C GLN A 145 25.14 -3.86 2.64
N ARG A 146 25.40 -3.96 1.33
CA ARG A 146 24.78 -3.10 0.32
C ARG A 146 23.27 -3.36 0.19
N VAL A 147 22.85 -4.64 0.17
CA VAL A 147 21.43 -5.02 0.16
C VAL A 147 20.71 -4.44 1.39
N ARG A 148 21.33 -4.53 2.57
CA ARG A 148 20.77 -3.94 3.79
C ARG A 148 20.56 -2.43 3.65
N LYS A 149 21.54 -1.70 3.11
CA LYS A 149 21.43 -0.26 2.86
C LYS A 149 20.29 0.09 1.89
N VAL A 150 20.09 -0.72 0.85
CA VAL A 150 18.96 -0.57 -0.09
C VAL A 150 17.63 -0.80 0.63
N VAL A 151 17.51 -1.90 1.38
CA VAL A 151 16.29 -2.24 2.13
C VAL A 151 15.95 -1.15 3.15
N ASP A 152 16.94 -0.65 3.89
CA ASP A 152 16.72 0.43 4.86
C ASP A 152 16.27 1.73 4.19
N THR A 153 16.79 2.02 2.99
CA THR A 153 16.34 3.16 2.18
C THR A 153 14.88 3.00 1.75
N LEU A 154 14.48 1.81 1.30
CA LEU A 154 13.10 1.51 0.91
C LEU A 154 12.13 1.61 2.09
N LYS A 155 12.49 1.03 3.25
CA LYS A 155 11.68 1.13 4.49
C LYS A 155 11.46 2.58 4.92
N HIS A 156 12.49 3.40 4.80
CA HIS A 156 12.38 4.82 5.15
C HIS A 156 11.47 5.59 4.18
N ILE A 157 11.49 5.24 2.88
CA ILE A 157 10.55 5.79 1.89
C ILE A 157 9.12 5.34 2.22
N GLU A 158 8.92 4.04 2.46
CA GLU A 158 7.64 3.43 2.82
C GLU A 158 7.02 4.10 4.05
N SER A 159 7.80 4.28 5.12
CA SER A 159 7.34 4.95 6.34
C SER A 159 6.83 6.37 6.09
N ARG A 160 7.52 7.13 5.22
CA ARG A 160 7.11 8.49 4.87
C ARG A 160 5.83 8.49 4.03
N VAL A 161 5.76 7.64 3.01
CA VAL A 161 4.58 7.50 2.14
C VAL A 161 3.37 7.04 2.94
N GLY A 162 3.52 6.05 3.81
CA GLY A 162 2.46 5.55 4.68
C GLY A 162 1.91 6.64 5.61
N ARG A 163 2.79 7.45 6.22
CA ARG A 163 2.37 8.59 7.04
C ARG A 163 1.56 9.61 6.23
N PHE A 164 1.99 9.92 5.01
CA PHE A 164 1.25 10.82 4.13
C PHE A 164 -0.12 10.26 3.72
N ALA A 165 -0.19 8.99 3.33
CA ALA A 165 -1.45 8.35 2.99
C ALA A 165 -2.44 8.39 4.16
N GLN A 166 -1.96 8.13 5.39
CA GLN A 166 -2.77 8.21 6.59
C GLN A 166 -3.37 9.60 6.82
N VAL A 167 -2.59 10.68 6.66
CA VAL A 167 -3.15 12.02 6.90
C VAL A 167 -4.06 12.49 5.77
N MET A 168 -3.76 12.10 4.53
CA MET A 168 -4.62 12.39 3.39
C MET A 168 -5.90 11.54 3.39
N GLY A 169 -6.04 10.57 4.30
CA GLY A 169 -7.18 9.66 4.35
C GLY A 169 -7.29 8.79 3.09
N VAL A 170 -6.17 8.59 2.39
CA VAL A 170 -6.11 7.73 1.20
C VAL A 170 -6.09 6.30 1.71
N ASN A 171 -7.24 5.65 1.65
CA ASN A 171 -7.33 4.21 1.78
C ASN A 171 -7.15 3.62 0.39
N ASP A 172 -6.21 2.69 0.25
CA ASP A 172 -6.07 1.95 -1.00
C ASP A 172 -7.40 1.24 -1.30
N ALA A 173 -7.88 1.37 -2.53
CA ALA A 173 -8.91 0.47 -3.02
C ALA A 173 -8.33 -0.95 -2.98
N PRO A 174 -9.11 -1.98 -2.62
CA PRO A 174 -8.63 -3.35 -2.69
C PRO A 174 -8.08 -3.60 -4.10
N PRO A 175 -6.89 -4.22 -4.23
CA PRO A 175 -6.30 -4.46 -5.53
C PRO A 175 -7.32 -5.20 -6.41
N PRO A 176 -7.44 -4.83 -7.70
CA PRO A 176 -8.34 -5.54 -8.59
C PRO A 176 -7.92 -7.01 -8.62
N GLU A 177 -8.83 -7.88 -8.20
CA GLU A 177 -8.58 -9.32 -8.18
C GLU A 177 -8.24 -9.78 -9.59
N THR A 178 -7.06 -10.37 -9.76
CA THR A 178 -6.67 -10.92 -11.05
C THR A 178 -7.56 -12.13 -11.39
N PRO A 179 -7.77 -12.44 -12.68
CA PRO A 179 -8.52 -13.64 -13.07
C PRO A 179 -7.93 -14.95 -12.53
N GLU A 180 -6.64 -14.96 -12.18
CA GLU A 180 -5.97 -16.10 -11.55
C GLU A 180 -6.27 -16.21 -10.05
N GLU A 181 -6.25 -15.10 -9.32
CA GLU A 181 -6.63 -15.05 -7.90
C GLU A 181 -8.11 -15.41 -7.71
N LYS A 182 -8.96 -14.91 -8.60
CA LYS A 182 -10.39 -15.26 -8.64
C LYS A 182 -10.59 -16.76 -8.84
N ARG A 183 -9.90 -17.34 -9.84
CA ARG A 183 -9.94 -18.78 -10.09
C ARG A 183 -9.44 -19.58 -8.90
N LYS A 184 -8.34 -19.15 -8.27
CA LYS A 184 -7.77 -19.83 -7.09
C LYS A 184 -8.72 -19.80 -5.89
N ARG A 185 -9.40 -18.68 -5.64
CA ARG A 185 -10.44 -18.56 -4.61
C ARG A 185 -11.63 -19.46 -4.92
N ASP A 186 -12.09 -19.45 -6.17
CA ASP A 186 -13.24 -20.25 -6.59
C ASP A 186 -12.91 -21.77 -6.58
N LEU A 187 -11.64 -22.14 -6.76
CA LEU A 187 -11.13 -23.52 -6.63
C LEU A 187 -11.00 -23.98 -5.16
N LEU A 188 -10.77 -23.06 -4.22
CA LEU A 188 -10.71 -23.36 -2.77
C LEU A 188 -12.09 -23.69 -2.17
N LEU A 189 -13.18 -23.55 -2.93
CA LEU A 189 -14.53 -23.97 -2.52
C LEU A 189 -14.74 -25.49 -2.55
N ASN A 190 -13.82 -26.27 -3.16
CA ASN A 190 -13.94 -27.72 -3.31
C ASN A 190 -12.81 -28.53 -2.63
N GLY A 191 -12.05 -27.91 -1.72
CA GLY A 191 -11.01 -28.58 -0.92
C GLY A 191 -11.42 -28.69 0.55
N PRO A 192 -10.88 -29.66 1.32
CA PRO A 192 -11.12 -29.74 2.75
C PRO A 192 -10.71 -28.42 3.42
N ALA A 193 -11.68 -27.73 4.01
CA ALA A 193 -11.46 -26.44 4.66
C ALA A 193 -10.71 -26.64 5.97
N LEU A 194 -9.65 -25.85 6.21
CA LEU A 194 -8.99 -25.78 7.52
C LEU A 194 -10.02 -25.32 8.58
N GLY A 195 -10.44 -26.23 9.47
CA GLY A 195 -11.40 -25.95 10.55
C GLY A 195 -12.88 -25.94 10.14
N GLY A 196 -13.22 -26.39 8.93
CA GLY A 196 -14.61 -26.77 8.59
C GLY A 196 -15.00 -28.09 9.29
N PRO A 197 -16.29 -28.49 9.27
CA PRO A 197 -16.64 -29.82 9.75
C PRO A 197 -15.82 -30.83 8.94
N GLU A 198 -14.90 -31.51 9.60
CA GLU A 198 -14.16 -32.62 9.00
C GLU A 198 -15.22 -33.58 8.47
N THR A 199 -15.24 -33.81 7.16
CA THR A 199 -16.08 -34.87 6.59
C THR A 199 -15.64 -36.14 7.31
N ALA A 200 -16.55 -36.74 8.09
CA ALA A 200 -16.19 -37.89 8.90
C ALA A 200 -15.68 -38.99 7.97
N GLN A 201 -14.61 -39.68 8.36
CA GLN A 201 -14.04 -40.76 7.55
C GLN A 201 -15.11 -41.81 7.21
N ASP A 202 -16.09 -42.01 8.10
CA ASP A 202 -17.25 -42.88 7.89
C ASP A 202 -18.13 -42.43 6.69
N ASP A 203 -18.26 -41.13 6.44
CA ASP A 203 -19.01 -40.58 5.29
C ASP A 203 -18.23 -40.76 3.98
N ILE A 204 -16.90 -40.66 4.04
CA ILE A 204 -15.99 -40.95 2.92
C ILE A 204 -16.06 -42.44 2.59
N ASP A 205 -15.98 -43.29 3.61
CA ASP A 205 -16.04 -44.75 3.46
C ASP A 205 -17.41 -45.21 2.95
N ALA A 206 -18.50 -44.54 3.33
CA ALA A 206 -19.85 -44.80 2.78
C ALA A 206 -19.99 -44.42 1.29
N LEU A 207 -19.32 -43.34 0.86
CA LEU A 207 -19.26 -42.94 -0.55
C LEU A 207 -18.48 -43.94 -1.40
N PHE A 208 -17.39 -44.51 -0.88
CA PHE A 208 -16.62 -45.56 -1.57
C PHE A 208 -17.27 -46.94 -1.46
N ALA A 209 -17.98 -47.23 -0.38
CA ALA A 209 -18.72 -48.49 -0.21
C ALA A 209 -19.95 -48.60 -1.13
N SER A 210 -20.56 -47.46 -1.50
CA SER A 210 -21.72 -47.43 -2.40
C SER A 210 -21.35 -47.29 -3.89
N GLY A 211 -20.07 -47.10 -4.21
CA GLY A 211 -19.59 -46.70 -5.54
C GLY A 211 -18.65 -47.66 -6.27
N GLY A 212 -18.38 -48.86 -5.77
CA GLY A 212 -17.63 -49.88 -6.51
C GLY A 212 -16.92 -50.87 -5.61
N GLY A 213 -17.20 -52.16 -5.82
CA GLY A 213 -16.32 -53.21 -5.31
C GLY A 213 -14.87 -52.98 -5.78
N PRO A 214 -13.87 -53.64 -5.17
CA PRO A 214 -12.47 -53.47 -5.55
C PRO A 214 -12.37 -53.61 -7.06
N ALA A 215 -11.89 -52.56 -7.74
CA ALA A 215 -11.69 -52.58 -9.19
C ALA A 215 -10.91 -53.86 -9.50
N SER A 216 -11.52 -54.74 -10.30
CA SER A 216 -10.90 -56.02 -10.58
C SER A 216 -9.63 -55.75 -11.39
N GLN A 217 -8.63 -56.61 -11.26
CA GLN A 217 -7.39 -56.48 -12.03
C GLN A 217 -7.68 -56.39 -13.54
N ASP A 218 -8.76 -57.03 -14.00
CA ASP A 218 -9.24 -57.00 -15.38
C ASP A 218 -9.71 -55.60 -15.82
N ASP A 219 -10.29 -54.79 -14.92
CA ASP A 219 -10.71 -53.42 -15.22
C ASP A 219 -9.51 -52.46 -15.35
N ILE A 220 -8.42 -52.75 -14.64
CA ILE A 220 -7.17 -51.99 -14.70
C ILE A 220 -6.40 -52.35 -15.98
N ASP A 221 -6.36 -53.62 -16.34
CA ASP A 221 -5.65 -54.10 -17.53
C ASP A 221 -6.33 -53.64 -18.85
N ALA A 222 -7.64 -53.36 -18.82
CA ALA A 222 -8.40 -52.82 -19.96
C ALA A 222 -8.08 -51.35 -20.28
N LEU A 223 -7.48 -50.59 -19.35
CA LEU A 223 -7.12 -49.18 -19.57
C LEU A 223 -5.80 -48.99 -20.32
N PHE A 224 -5.00 -50.05 -20.45
CA PHE A 224 -3.66 -49.99 -21.04
C PHE A 224 -3.48 -50.83 -22.32
N ASN A 225 -4.59 -51.36 -22.88
CA ASN A 225 -4.63 -52.03 -24.19
C ASN A 225 -5.47 -51.26 -25.21
#